data_AF-A0A846YTS9-F1
#
_entry.id   AF-A0A846YTS9-F1
#
_cell.length_a   1.000
_cell.length_b   1.000
_cell.length_c   1.000
_cell.angle_alpha   90.00
_cell.angle_beta   90.00
_cell.angle_gamma   90.00
#
_symmetry.space_group_name_H-M   'P 1'
#
loop_
_entity.id
_entity.type
_entity.pdbx_description
1 polymer ?
#
loop_
_entity_poly.entity_id
_entity_poly.type
_entity_poly.pdbx_seq_one_letter_code
_entity_poly.pdbx_strand_id
1 'polypeptide(L)'
;MSAYGFAHLRNRRPHPDIIEYLERIQATLDPFGGRFVIHGPPAEILEGDWPGSMVLIEFPDMNQARDWYHSPAYQEILALRADHIDGDLLLIEGVGRDYDPRERAGKLRAGTPEG
;
A
#
# COMPACT_ATOMS: atom_id res chain seq x y z
N MET A 1 7.39 -2.54 -13.82
CA MET A 1 6.64 -1.31 -13.47
C MET A 1 6.57 -1.31 -11.96
N SER A 2 6.79 -0.17 -11.28
CA SER A 2 6.73 -0.15 -9.81
C SER A 2 5.41 -0.74 -9.32
N ALA A 3 5.45 -1.43 -8.20
CA ALA A 3 4.26 -1.87 -7.49
C ALA A 3 4.17 -1.17 -6.14
N TYR A 4 2.97 -1.16 -5.58
CA TYR A 4 2.70 -0.46 -4.35
C TYR A 4 1.97 -1.35 -3.36
N GLY A 5 2.45 -1.36 -2.12
CA GLY A 5 1.68 -1.76 -0.95
C GLY A 5 0.89 -0.56 -0.44
N PHE A 6 -0.43 -0.60 -0.58
CA PHE A 6 -1.33 0.43 -0.08
C PHE A 6 -2.03 -0.09 1.16
N ALA A 7 -1.90 0.63 2.28
CA ALA A 7 -2.63 0.35 3.51
C ALA A 7 -3.50 1.54 3.92
N HIS A 8 -4.80 1.31 4.05
CA HIS A 8 -5.73 2.25 4.66
C HIS A 8 -6.03 1.79 6.08
N LEU A 9 -5.41 2.46 7.06
CA LEU A 9 -5.43 2.07 8.46
C LEU A 9 -6.40 2.97 9.25
N ARG A 10 -7.33 2.34 9.96
CA ARG A 10 -8.40 2.96 10.75
C ARG A 10 -8.28 2.53 12.21
N ASN A 11 -8.95 3.26 13.10
CA ASN A 11 -9.07 2.92 14.54
C ASN A 11 -7.73 2.68 15.28
N ARG A 12 -6.64 3.33 14.84
CA ARG A 12 -5.31 3.16 15.45
C ARG A 12 -5.30 3.64 16.90
N ARG A 13 -4.94 2.75 17.82
CA ARG A 13 -4.67 3.07 19.24
C ARG A 13 -3.20 2.82 19.55
N PRO A 14 -2.58 3.55 20.49
CA PRO A 14 -1.23 3.21 20.96
C PRO A 14 -1.22 1.79 21.54
N HIS A 15 -0.30 0.94 21.07
CA HIS A 15 -0.09 -0.41 21.56
C HIS A 15 1.40 -0.78 21.46
N PRO A 16 2.00 -1.47 22.45
CA PRO A 16 3.41 -1.90 22.40
C PRO A 16 3.75 -2.71 21.15
N ASP A 17 2.89 -3.65 20.74
CA ASP A 17 3.10 -4.46 19.52
C ASP A 17 3.20 -3.60 18.26
N ILE A 18 2.45 -2.50 18.17
CA ILE A 18 2.55 -1.57 17.04
C ILE A 18 3.91 -0.87 17.03
N ILE A 19 4.46 -0.56 18.21
CA ILE A 19 5.79 0.04 18.33
C ILE A 19 6.84 -0.97 17.88
N GLU A 20 6.76 -2.21 18.36
CA GLU A 20 7.67 -3.29 17.95
C GLU A 20 7.58 -3.56 16.43
N TYR A 21 6.37 -3.57 15.86
CA TYR A 21 6.17 -3.67 14.42
C TYR A 21 6.93 -2.57 13.67
N LEU A 22 6.81 -1.32 14.11
CA LEU A 22 7.48 -0.17 13.48
C LEU A 22 9.00 -0.24 13.59
N GLU A 23 9.54 -0.81 14.66
CA GLU A 23 10.98 -1.02 14.84
C GLU A 23 11.53 -2.11 13.90
N ARG A 24 10.71 -3.10 13.54
CA ARG A 24 11.13 -4.28 12.76
C ARG A 24 10.82 -4.18 11.26
N ILE A 25 9.78 -3.46 10.88
CA ILE A 25 9.21 -3.48 9.52
C ILE A 25 10.23 -3.12 8.42
N GLN A 26 11.09 -2.12 8.66
CA GLN A 26 12.05 -1.67 7.65
C GLN A 26 13.03 -2.78 7.25
N ALA A 27 13.54 -3.55 8.22
CA ALA A 27 14.46 -4.65 7.95
C ALA A 27 13.83 -5.77 7.10
N THR A 28 12.50 -5.91 7.15
CA THR A 28 11.79 -6.87 6.29
C THR A 28 11.66 -6.38 4.84
N LEU A 29 11.65 -5.07 4.62
CA LEU A 29 11.46 -4.43 3.32
C LEU A 29 12.75 -4.33 2.52
N ASP A 30 13.87 -4.06 3.20
CA ASP A 30 15.18 -3.79 2.58
C ASP A 30 15.61 -4.86 1.55
N PRO A 31 15.46 -6.18 1.80
CA PRO A 31 15.84 -7.21 0.83
C PRO A 31 15.04 -7.20 -0.48
N PHE A 32 13.84 -6.61 -0.46
CA PHE A 32 12.92 -6.58 -1.59
C PHE A 32 12.91 -5.23 -2.32
N GLY A 33 13.72 -4.27 -1.86
CA GLY A 33 13.72 -2.90 -2.37
C GLY A 33 12.45 -2.11 -1.99
N GLY A 34 11.76 -2.53 -0.93
CA GLY A 34 10.58 -1.86 -0.43
C GLY A 34 10.92 -0.54 0.27
N ARG A 35 10.19 0.53 -0.03
CA ARG A 35 10.42 1.86 0.58
C ARG A 35 9.11 2.55 0.93
N PHE A 36 9.01 3.10 2.13
CA PHE A 36 7.91 3.98 2.50
C PHE A 36 7.91 5.27 1.66
N VAL A 37 6.78 5.54 1.01
CA VAL A 37 6.48 6.78 0.28
C VAL A 37 5.56 7.67 1.10
N ILE A 38 4.59 7.07 1.78
CA ILE A 38 3.66 7.75 2.69
C ILE A 38 3.58 6.92 3.98
N HIS A 39 3.64 7.58 5.14
CA HIS A 39 3.52 6.92 6.44
C HIS A 39 2.72 7.78 7.44
N GLY A 40 1.42 7.92 7.19
CA GLY A 40 0.51 8.63 8.08
C GLY A 40 0.38 10.14 7.83
N PRO A 41 -0.33 10.87 8.71
CA PRO A 41 -0.72 12.27 8.54
C PRO A 41 0.46 13.26 8.48
N PRO A 42 0.23 14.51 8.01
CA PRO A 42 -1.07 15.13 7.70
C PRO A 42 -1.53 14.97 6.23
N ALA A 43 -2.85 14.81 6.05
CA ALA A 43 -3.51 14.84 4.75
C ALA A 43 -4.49 16.03 4.71
N GLU A 44 -4.48 16.78 3.61
CA GLU A 44 -5.49 17.79 3.30
C GLU A 44 -6.63 17.12 2.52
N ILE A 45 -7.84 17.15 3.08
CA ILE A 45 -9.01 16.52 2.46
C ILE A 45 -9.71 17.55 1.59
N LEU A 46 -9.55 17.42 0.28
CA LEU A 46 -10.13 18.34 -0.71
C LEU A 46 -11.59 17.98 -1.05
N GLU A 47 -11.91 16.70 -1.11
CA GLU A 47 -13.24 16.17 -1.43
C GLU A 47 -13.56 14.93 -0.59
N GLY A 48 -14.80 14.80 -0.10
CA GLY A 48 -15.28 13.64 0.65
C GLY A 48 -14.86 13.61 2.13
N ASP A 49 -14.83 12.40 2.69
CA ASP A 49 -14.38 12.12 4.06
C ASP A 49 -13.27 11.06 4.03
N TRP A 50 -12.25 11.22 4.87
CA TRP A 50 -11.10 10.33 4.95
C TRP A 50 -10.83 9.89 6.38
N PRO A 51 -11.41 8.77 6.82
CA PRO A 51 -11.16 8.25 8.15
C PRO A 51 -9.78 7.59 8.25
N GLY A 52 -9.00 7.91 9.28
CA GLY A 52 -7.75 7.22 9.58
C GLY A 52 -6.52 7.74 8.82
N SER A 53 -5.63 6.82 8.42
CA SER A 53 -4.31 7.13 7.86
C SER A 53 -3.94 6.24 6.68
N MET A 54 -3.08 6.74 5.80
CA MET A 54 -2.56 6.00 4.65
C MET A 54 -1.10 5.62 4.88
N VAL A 55 -0.75 4.40 4.50
CA VAL A 55 0.64 3.97 4.29
C VAL A 55 0.79 3.55 2.83
N LEU A 56 1.84 4.03 2.18
CA LEU A 56 2.19 3.65 0.82
C LEU A 56 3.64 3.19 0.82
N ILE A 57 3.88 1.98 0.33
CA ILE A 57 5.21 1.39 0.16
C ILE A 57 5.41 1.14 -1.33
N GLU A 58 6.50 1.63 -1.90
CA GLU A 58 6.89 1.35 -3.28
C GLU A 58 7.84 0.16 -3.34
N PHE A 59 7.66 -0.69 -4.35
CA PHE A 59 8.53 -1.81 -4.72
C PHE A 59 8.95 -1.69 -6.19
N PRO A 60 10.10 -2.29 -6.59
CA PRO A 60 10.55 -2.29 -7.98
C PRO A 60 9.53 -2.89 -8.95
N ASP A 61 8.83 -3.95 -8.52
CA ASP A 61 7.77 -4.61 -9.24
C ASP A 61 6.84 -5.43 -8.32
N MET A 62 5.80 -6.01 -8.92
CA MET A 62 4.77 -6.77 -8.21
C MET A 62 5.29 -8.10 -7.63
N ASN A 63 6.31 -8.71 -8.22
CA ASN A 63 6.88 -9.94 -7.67
C ASN A 63 7.63 -9.62 -6.38
N GLN A 64 8.45 -8.57 -6.36
CA GLN A 64 9.13 -8.11 -5.14
C GLN A 64 8.14 -7.78 -4.02
N ALA A 65 7.02 -7.13 -4.34
CA ALA A 65 5.97 -6.82 -3.37
C ALA A 65 5.32 -8.10 -2.80
N ARG A 66 5.03 -9.09 -3.65
CA ARG A 66 4.46 -10.38 -3.23
C ARG A 66 5.45 -11.20 -2.41
N ASP A 67 6.72 -11.23 -2.82
CA ASP A 67 7.77 -12.00 -2.15
C ASP A 67 8.06 -11.40 -0.77
N TRP A 68 8.07 -10.07 -0.65
CA TRP A 68 8.10 -9.40 0.65
C TRP A 68 6.92 -9.83 1.53
N TYR A 69 5.69 -9.72 1.01
CA TYR A 69 4.49 -10.03 1.79
C TYR A 69 4.48 -11.48 2.27
N HIS A 70 4.91 -12.43 1.45
CA HIS A 70 4.98 -13.85 1.84
C HIS A 70 6.28 -14.24 2.53
N SER A 71 7.22 -13.30 2.74
CA SER A 71 8.49 -13.60 3.37
C SER A 71 8.30 -14.04 4.82
N PRO A 72 9.08 -15.02 5.32
CA PRO A 72 9.01 -15.43 6.72
C PRO A 72 9.21 -14.27 7.69
N ALA A 73 10.14 -13.35 7.37
CA ALA A 73 10.45 -12.20 8.21
C ALA A 73 9.28 -11.22 8.36
N TYR A 74 8.54 -10.94 7.28
CA TYR A 74 7.36 -10.07 7.37
C TYR A 74 6.17 -10.79 8.02
N GLN A 75 5.95 -12.07 7.68
CA GLN A 75 4.87 -12.86 8.27
C GLN A 75 5.01 -13.00 9.79
N GLU A 76 6.24 -13.06 10.32
CA GLU A 76 6.51 -13.10 11.76
C GLU A 76 6.00 -11.86 12.51
N ILE A 77 6.04 -10.68 11.87
CA ILE A 77 5.64 -9.41 12.50
C ILE A 77 4.24 -8.95 12.11
N LEU A 78 3.57 -9.62 11.17
CA LEU A 78 2.30 -9.18 10.61
C LEU A 78 1.21 -8.99 11.69
N ALA A 79 1.09 -9.97 12.60
CA ALA A 79 0.07 -9.97 13.65
C ALA A 79 0.21 -8.78 14.62
N LEU A 80 1.46 -8.34 14.88
CA LEU A 80 1.76 -7.19 15.76
C LEU A 80 1.05 -5.89 15.30
N ARG A 81 0.78 -5.77 14.00
CA ARG A 81 -0.03 -4.67 13.43
C ARG A 81 -1.47 -5.09 13.19
N ALA A 82 -1.68 -6.24 12.55
CA ALA A 82 -2.98 -6.64 12.02
C ALA A 82 -4.02 -6.89 13.12
N ASP A 83 -3.62 -7.34 14.30
CA ASP A 83 -4.53 -7.62 15.41
C ASP A 83 -4.98 -6.35 16.15
N HIS A 84 -4.27 -5.23 15.96
CA HIS A 84 -4.45 -3.99 16.73
C HIS A 84 -4.88 -2.78 15.89
N ILE A 85 -4.87 -2.90 14.57
CA ILE A 85 -5.23 -1.82 13.65
C ILE A 85 -6.14 -2.36 12.53
N ASP A 86 -7.41 -1.95 12.56
CA ASP A 86 -8.35 -2.22 11.48
C ASP A 86 -7.85 -1.56 10.19
N GLY A 87 -7.89 -2.28 9.07
CA GLY A 87 -7.51 -1.66 7.82
C GLY A 87 -7.53 -2.60 6.63
N ASP A 88 -7.47 -1.99 5.46
CA ASP A 88 -7.31 -2.70 4.21
C ASP A 88 -5.86 -2.60 3.76
N LEU A 89 -5.29 -3.71 3.30
CA LEU A 89 -3.99 -3.77 2.67
C LEU A 89 -4.14 -4.43 1.31
N LEU A 90 -3.57 -3.82 0.28
CA LEU A 90 -3.55 -4.38 -1.07
C LEU A 90 -2.20 -4.12 -1.75
N LEU A 91 -1.84 -5.03 -2.65
CA LEU A 91 -0.75 -4.83 -3.59
C LEU A 91 -1.34 -4.44 -4.95
N ILE A 92 -0.85 -3.36 -5.53
CA ILE A 92 -1.33 -2.86 -6.81
C ILE A 92 -0.16 -2.44 -7.71
N GLU A 93 -0.30 -2.67 -9.02
CA GLU A 93 0.67 -2.16 -9.98
C GLU A 93 0.51 -0.65 -10.15
N GLY A 94 1.64 0.03 -10.27
CA GLY A 94 1.68 1.42 -10.66
C GLY A 94 1.28 1.63 -12.12
N VAL A 95 1.45 2.86 -12.57
CA VAL A 95 1.45 3.21 -13.99
C VAL A 95 2.82 3.73 -14.37
N GLY A 96 3.16 3.66 -15.67
CA GLY A 96 4.40 4.26 -16.18
C GLY A 96 4.40 5.78 -16.06
N ARG A 97 5.59 6.40 -16.11
CA ARG A 97 5.73 7.87 -16.02
C ARG A 97 4.97 8.63 -17.11
N ASP A 98 4.80 8.00 -18.27
CA ASP A 98 4.14 8.59 -19.44
C ASP A 98 2.67 8.13 -19.56
N TYR A 99 2.06 7.67 -18.46
CA TYR A 99 0.66 7.25 -18.45
C TYR A 99 -0.29 8.40 -18.82
N ASP A 100 -1.05 8.22 -19.90
CA ASP A 100 -2.10 9.14 -20.33
C ASP A 100 -3.49 8.54 -20.06
N PRO A 101 -4.30 9.10 -19.15
CA PRO A 101 -5.65 8.59 -18.88
C PRO A 101 -6.59 8.66 -20.10
N ARG A 102 -6.29 9.48 -21.12
CA ARG A 102 -7.07 9.54 -22.37
C ARG A 102 -7.03 8.21 -23.14
N GLU A 103 -5.91 7.49 -23.07
CA GLU A 103 -5.81 6.15 -23.68
C GLU A 103 -6.78 5.17 -23.02
N ARG A 104 -6.89 5.20 -21.69
CA ARG A 104 -7.85 4.39 -20.94
C ARG A 104 -9.29 4.74 -21.32
N ALA A 105 -9.60 6.03 -21.44
CA ALA A 105 -10.91 6.47 -21.89
C ALA A 105 -11.25 5.96 -23.30
N GLY A 106 -10.27 5.99 -24.22
CA GLY A 106 -10.43 5.43 -25.58
C GLY A 106 -10.77 3.94 -25.57
N LYS A 107 -10.05 3.15 -24.77
CA LYS A 107 -10.30 1.70 -24.61
C LYS A 107 -11.70 1.40 -24.06
N LEU A 108 -12.16 2.16 -23.06
CA LEU A 108 -13.49 1.97 -22.46
C LEU A 108 -14.62 2.28 -23.44
N ARG A 109 -14.49 3.34 -24.25
CA ARG A 109 -15.47 3.67 -25.29
C ARG A 109 -15.55 2.58 -26.36
N ALA A 110 -14.39 2.06 -26.80
CA ALA A 110 -14.34 0.99 -27.80
C ALA A 110 -14.90 -0.36 -27.30
N GLY A 111 -14.90 -0.58 -25.97
CA GLY A 111 -15.39 -1.82 -25.35
C GLY A 111 -16.84 -1.77 -24.87
N THR A 112 -17.55 -0.65 -25.02
CA THR A 112 -18.97 -0.55 -24.68
C THR A 112 -19.78 -0.99 -25.91
N PRO A 113 -20.57 -2.08 -25.86
CA PRO A 113 -21.46 -2.41 -26.97
C PRO A 113 -22.41 -1.24 -27.20
N GLU A 114 -22.57 -0.80 -28.45
CA GLU A 114 -23.65 0.11 -28.81
C GLU A 114 -24.97 -0.56 -28.39
N GLY A 115 -25.66 0.07 -27.43
CA GLY A 115 -26.96 -0.39 -26.94
C GLY A 115 -28.05 -0.27 -28.00
#